data_AF-A0A8X6LWJ0-F1
#
_entry.id   AF-A0A8X6LWJ0-F1
#
_cell.length_a   1.000
_cell.length_b   1.000
_cell.length_c   1.000
_cell.angle_alpha   90.00
_cell.angle_beta   90.00
_cell.angle_gamma   90.00
#
_symmetry.space_group_name_H-M   'P 1'
#
loop_
_entity.id
_entity.type
_entity.pdbx_description
1 polymer ?
#
loop_
_entity_poly.entity_id
_entity_poly.type
_entity_poly.pdbx_seq_one_letter_code
_entity_poly.pdbx_strand_id
1 'polypeptide(L)'
;MNDFARKQLEKYGWSEGKGLGKKENGMTKPIRTVLKNDTHGIGHDNSNFLTSRWWCDVFNRASQSITVVNAKTGVSFSSSKSFANPELISPDRVQKKFVKAKALDECQEVIKTEEECFKSQDIFQSITISGDKLYQKCEAAKATKQGKFVNAKLRRIKKQDEYFKRKKESRMKRKKAKS
;
A
#
# COMPACT_ATOMS: atom_id res chain seq x y z
N MET A 1 -1.08 33.86 12.02
CA MET A 1 0.23 34.04 12.71
C MET A 1 1.22 33.02 12.16
N ASN A 2 1.89 33.30 11.05
CA ASN A 2 2.94 32.44 10.47
C ASN A 2 3.99 33.23 9.66
N ASP A 3 4.13 34.53 9.93
CA ASP A 3 4.87 35.46 9.06
C ASP A 3 6.28 35.78 9.57
N PHE A 4 6.80 35.00 10.52
CA PHE A 4 8.12 35.23 11.12
C PHE A 4 9.24 35.07 10.08
N ALA A 5 9.21 33.99 9.30
CA ALA A 5 10.23 33.71 8.30
C ALA A 5 10.19 34.72 7.15
N ARG A 6 8.99 35.11 6.69
CA ARG A 6 8.83 36.14 5.65
C ARG A 6 9.43 37.48 6.08
N LYS A 7 9.07 37.97 7.27
CA LYS A 7 9.61 39.23 7.83
C LYS A 7 11.12 39.21 7.99
N GLN A 8 11.69 38.05 8.33
CA GLN A 8 13.13 37.91 8.44
C GLN A 8 13.81 38.05 7.07
N LEU A 9 13.24 37.50 5.99
CA LEU A 9 13.76 37.64 4.64
C LEU A 9 13.66 39.09 4.14
N GLU A 10 12.51 39.73 4.35
CA GLU A 10 12.28 41.15 3.99
C GLU A 10 13.27 42.09 4.68
N LYS A 11 13.59 41.83 5.96
CA LYS A 11 14.60 42.60 6.70
C LYS A 11 15.98 42.59 6.01
N TYR A 12 16.33 41.53 5.29
CA TYR A 12 17.59 41.42 4.56
C TYR A 12 17.45 41.77 3.06
N GLY A 13 16.37 42.43 2.67
CA GLY A 13 16.19 42.96 1.31
C GLY A 13 15.57 41.99 0.32
N TRP A 14 15.08 40.83 0.75
CA TRP A 14 14.29 39.96 -0.12
C TRP A 14 12.88 40.54 -0.33
N SER A 15 12.32 40.38 -1.52
CA SER A 15 10.96 40.83 -1.86
C SER A 15 10.15 39.69 -2.48
N GLU A 16 8.83 39.76 -2.31
CA GLU A 16 7.93 38.70 -2.78
C GLU A 16 8.04 38.51 -4.30
N GLY A 17 8.15 37.25 -4.73
CA GLY A 17 8.32 36.87 -6.13
C GLY A 17 9.78 36.79 -6.60
N LYS A 18 10.74 37.32 -5.86
CA LYS A 18 12.16 37.26 -6.24
C LYS A 18 12.86 35.98 -5.81
N GLY A 19 13.77 35.51 -6.65
CA GLY A 19 14.69 34.42 -6.31
C GLY A 19 15.75 34.86 -5.29
N LEU A 20 16.33 33.91 -4.57
CA LEU A 20 17.44 34.18 -3.65
C LEU A 20 18.77 34.32 -4.41
N GLY A 21 19.76 34.95 -3.80
CA GLY A 21 21.13 35.10 -4.34
C GLY A 21 21.45 36.51 -4.84
N LYS A 22 22.73 36.78 -5.10
CA LYS A 22 23.24 38.12 -5.46
C LYS A 22 22.57 38.73 -6.70
N LYS A 23 22.18 37.89 -7.66
CA LYS A 23 21.50 38.28 -8.91
C LYS A 23 20.02 37.90 -8.91
N GLU A 24 19.44 37.56 -7.75
CA GLU A 24 18.04 37.16 -7.60
C GLU A 24 17.63 35.98 -8.51
N ASN A 25 18.61 35.15 -8.89
CA ASN A 25 18.48 34.06 -9.86
C ASN A 25 18.17 32.70 -9.24
N GLY A 26 17.97 32.63 -7.92
CA GLY A 26 17.57 31.42 -7.23
C GLY A 26 16.14 30.98 -7.56
N MET A 27 15.84 29.72 -7.28
CA MET A 27 14.50 29.17 -7.51
C MET A 27 13.44 29.86 -6.64
N THR A 28 12.44 30.48 -7.28
CA THR A 28 11.29 31.09 -6.59
C THR A 28 10.30 30.06 -6.07
N LYS A 29 10.21 28.88 -6.71
CA LYS A 29 9.29 27.81 -6.35
C LYS A 29 10.05 26.65 -5.70
N PRO A 30 9.50 26.04 -4.64
CA PRO A 30 10.13 24.89 -4.00
C PRO A 30 10.12 23.68 -4.94
N ILE A 31 11.14 22.83 -4.83
CA ILE A 31 11.16 21.53 -5.50
C ILE A 31 10.04 20.67 -4.93
N ARG A 32 9.15 20.20 -5.80
CA ARG A 32 8.07 19.28 -5.42
C ARG A 32 8.59 17.85 -5.55
N THR A 33 8.58 17.11 -4.45
CA THR A 33 8.84 15.68 -4.46
C THR A 33 7.52 14.92 -4.59
N VAL A 34 7.54 13.84 -5.35
CA VAL A 34 6.41 12.91 -5.43
C VAL A 34 6.66 11.81 -4.40
N LEU A 35 5.67 11.55 -3.55
CA LEU A 35 5.75 10.45 -2.60
C LEU A 35 5.43 9.14 -3.32
N LYS A 36 6.34 8.18 -3.22
CA LYS A 36 6.16 6.83 -3.75
C LYS A 36 5.44 5.96 -2.72
N ASN A 37 4.19 5.60 -3.02
CA ASN A 37 3.33 4.79 -2.14
C ASN A 37 3.16 3.34 -2.64
N ASP A 38 3.84 2.96 -3.72
CA ASP A 38 3.75 1.64 -4.32
C ASP A 38 4.95 0.76 -3.97
N THR A 39 4.78 -0.56 -4.13
CA THR A 39 5.81 -1.56 -3.81
C THR A 39 6.73 -1.85 -5.00
N HIS A 40 6.47 -1.26 -6.16
CA HIS A 40 7.20 -1.57 -7.38
C HIS A 40 8.65 -1.06 -7.33
N GLY A 41 9.53 -1.63 -8.14
CA GLY A 41 10.90 -1.14 -8.31
C GLY A 41 10.97 0.23 -8.98
N ILE A 42 12.15 0.87 -8.93
CA ILE A 42 12.42 2.03 -9.81
C ILE A 42 12.57 1.49 -11.24
N GLY A 43 11.95 2.17 -12.22
CA GLY A 43 11.93 1.69 -13.61
C GLY A 43 10.87 0.61 -13.89
N HIS A 44 9.95 0.33 -12.95
CA HIS A 44 8.82 -0.55 -13.22
C HIS A 44 7.87 0.10 -14.22
N ASP A 45 7.71 -0.53 -15.38
CA ASP A 45 6.80 -0.07 -16.41
C ASP A 45 5.37 -0.56 -16.13
N ASN A 46 4.53 0.41 -15.78
CA ASN A 46 3.10 0.23 -15.57
C ASN A 46 2.33 0.04 -16.90
N SER A 47 2.95 0.24 -18.06
CA SER A 47 2.25 0.13 -19.36
C SER A 47 1.70 -1.28 -19.65
N ASN A 48 2.25 -2.32 -19.01
CA ASN A 48 1.85 -3.70 -19.26
C ASN A 48 0.36 -3.96 -18.95
N PHE A 49 -0.21 -3.35 -17.91
CA PHE A 49 -1.64 -3.55 -17.61
C PHE A 49 -2.54 -2.89 -18.66
N LEU A 50 -2.10 -1.78 -19.27
CA LEU A 50 -2.83 -1.10 -20.34
C LEU A 50 -2.69 -1.83 -21.69
N THR A 51 -1.54 -2.45 -21.91
CA THR A 51 -1.20 -3.09 -23.21
C THR A 51 -1.62 -4.56 -23.24
N SER A 52 -1.85 -5.18 -22.07
CA SER A 52 -2.31 -6.57 -21.98
C SER A 52 -3.69 -6.72 -22.62
N ARG A 53 -3.72 -7.35 -23.79
CA ARG A 53 -4.94 -7.69 -24.53
C ARG A 53 -5.47 -9.05 -24.10
N TRP A 54 -5.50 -9.31 -22.79
CA TRP A 54 -5.98 -10.56 -22.23
C TRP A 54 -7.41 -10.91 -22.71
N TRP A 55 -8.23 -9.89 -22.96
CA TRP A 55 -9.57 -10.06 -23.53
C TRP A 55 -9.54 -10.55 -24.98
N CYS A 56 -8.54 -10.18 -25.79
CA CYS A 56 -8.38 -10.68 -27.17
C CYS A 56 -8.09 -12.17 -27.14
N ASP A 57 -7.23 -12.63 -26.23
CA ASP A 57 -6.90 -14.05 -26.11
C ASP A 57 -8.11 -14.88 -25.69
N VAL A 58 -8.92 -14.36 -24.75
CA VAL A 58 -10.18 -14.99 -24.33
C VAL A 58 -11.19 -15.00 -25.48
N PHE A 59 -11.35 -13.88 -26.20
CA PHE A 59 -12.26 -13.75 -27.34
C PHE A 59 -11.87 -14.67 -28.49
N ASN A 60 -10.59 -14.70 -28.87
CA ASN A 60 -10.07 -15.55 -29.94
C ASN A 60 -10.24 -17.03 -29.58
N ARG A 61 -9.93 -17.41 -28.34
CA ARG A 61 -10.12 -18.77 -27.85
C ARG A 61 -11.60 -19.18 -27.87
N ALA A 62 -12.51 -18.29 -27.44
CA ALA A 62 -13.94 -18.56 -27.48
C ALA A 62 -14.44 -18.71 -28.93
N SER A 63 -14.03 -17.80 -29.83
CA SER A 63 -14.43 -17.83 -31.24
C SER A 63 -13.96 -19.10 -31.95
N GLN A 64 -12.76 -19.59 -31.63
CA GLN A 64 -12.22 -20.85 -32.18
C GLN A 64 -12.99 -22.10 -31.72
N SER A 65 -13.72 -22.03 -30.60
CA SER A 65 -14.52 -23.17 -30.12
C SER A 65 -15.88 -23.31 -30.79
N ILE A 66 -16.30 -22.28 -31.53
CA ILE A 66 -17.56 -22.28 -32.27
C ILE A 66 -17.27 -22.86 -33.64
N THR A 67 -17.78 -24.05 -33.91
CA THR A 67 -17.73 -24.65 -35.26
C THR A 67 -19.07 -24.45 -35.95
N VAL A 68 -19.04 -23.81 -37.12
CA VAL A 68 -20.22 -23.56 -37.96
C VAL A 68 -20.27 -24.62 -39.05
N VAL A 69 -21.35 -25.41 -39.07
CA VAL A 69 -21.58 -26.42 -40.11
C VAL A 69 -22.75 -25.95 -40.98
N ASN A 70 -22.45 -25.62 -42.24
CA ASN A 70 -23.46 -25.29 -43.25
C ASN A 70 -24.10 -26.57 -43.80
N ALA A 71 -25.35 -26.80 -43.45
CA ALA A 71 -26.18 -27.85 -44.04
C ALA A 71 -26.98 -27.30 -45.23
N LYS A 72 -27.40 -28.18 -46.14
CA LYS A 72 -28.16 -27.82 -47.35
C LYS A 72 -29.52 -27.15 -47.06
N THR A 73 -30.00 -27.18 -45.82
CA THR A 73 -31.28 -26.61 -45.38
C THR A 73 -31.14 -25.60 -44.22
N GLY A 74 -29.92 -25.18 -43.84
CA GLY A 74 -29.71 -24.17 -42.79
C GLY A 74 -28.30 -24.15 -42.19
N VAL A 75 -28.03 -23.16 -41.35
CA VAL A 75 -26.76 -23.02 -40.61
C VAL A 75 -26.92 -23.62 -39.21
N SER A 76 -26.03 -24.53 -38.81
CA SER A 76 -26.01 -25.14 -37.47
C SER A 76 -24.72 -24.81 -36.72
N PHE A 77 -24.82 -24.61 -35.40
CA PHE A 77 -23.69 -24.29 -34.53
C PHE A 77 -23.45 -25.43 -33.56
N SER A 78 -22.20 -25.87 -33.40
CA SER A 78 -21.80 -26.75 -32.30
C SER A 78 -20.62 -26.12 -31.54
N SER A 79 -20.68 -26.23 -30.21
CA SER A 79 -19.59 -25.83 -29.30
C SER A 79 -19.04 -27.09 -28.66
N SER A 80 -17.74 -27.32 -28.80
CA SER A 80 -17.14 -28.63 -28.49
C SER A 80 -16.34 -28.69 -27.18
N LYS A 81 -16.13 -27.59 -26.44
CA LYS A 81 -15.22 -27.61 -25.25
C LYS A 81 -15.69 -26.73 -24.10
N SER A 82 -15.96 -27.34 -22.95
CA SER A 82 -15.93 -26.67 -21.64
C SER A 82 -14.48 -26.34 -21.31
N PHE A 83 -14.12 -25.07 -21.29
CA PHE A 83 -12.77 -24.66 -20.93
C PHE A 83 -12.54 -24.85 -19.43
N ALA A 84 -11.44 -25.49 -19.04
CA ALA A 84 -10.98 -25.47 -17.66
C ALA A 84 -10.72 -24.01 -17.26
N ASN A 85 -11.22 -23.61 -16.09
CA ASN A 85 -10.96 -22.28 -15.54
C ASN A 85 -9.45 -22.00 -15.57
N PRO A 86 -9.00 -20.82 -16.04
CA PRO A 86 -7.58 -20.50 -16.00
C PRO A 86 -7.09 -20.66 -14.56
N GLU A 87 -6.05 -21.46 -14.35
CA GLU A 87 -5.42 -21.60 -13.04
C GLU A 87 -4.95 -20.22 -12.60
N LEU A 88 -5.67 -19.63 -11.64
CA LEU A 88 -5.25 -18.40 -10.99
C LEU A 88 -3.91 -18.71 -10.33
N ILE A 89 -2.84 -18.08 -10.83
CA ILE A 89 -1.51 -18.17 -10.21
C ILE A 89 -1.69 -17.72 -8.76
N SER A 90 -1.65 -18.68 -7.83
CA SER A 90 -1.83 -18.39 -6.42
C SER A 90 -0.67 -17.48 -5.96
N PRO A 91 -0.96 -16.45 -5.15
CA PRO A 91 0.06 -15.50 -4.69
C PRO A 91 1.18 -16.16 -3.86
N ASP A 92 0.99 -17.42 -3.46
CA ASP A 92 1.96 -18.20 -2.69
C ASP A 92 3.23 -18.55 -3.50
N ARG A 93 3.15 -18.51 -4.84
CA ARG A 93 4.31 -18.81 -5.71
C ARG A 93 5.36 -17.69 -5.72
N VAL A 94 5.02 -16.49 -5.27
CA VAL A 94 5.94 -15.32 -5.21
C VAL A 94 6.69 -15.26 -3.87
N GLN A 95 6.19 -15.90 -2.81
CA GLN A 95 6.78 -15.80 -1.47
C GLN A 95 7.98 -16.72 -1.22
N LYS A 96 8.29 -17.66 -2.13
CA LYS A 96 9.36 -18.65 -1.95
C LYS A 96 10.74 -18.23 -2.48
N LYS A 97 10.94 -16.96 -2.86
CA LYS A 97 12.24 -16.46 -3.40
C LYS A 97 13.04 -15.57 -2.45
N PHE A 98 12.61 -15.39 -1.20
CA PHE A 98 13.43 -14.69 -0.22
C PHE A 98 14.24 -15.70 0.59
N VAL A 99 15.57 -15.60 0.50
CA VAL A 99 16.47 -16.31 1.41
C VAL A 99 16.26 -15.73 2.81
N LYS A 100 15.86 -16.57 3.77
CA LYS A 100 15.73 -16.17 5.18
C LYS A 100 17.15 -15.90 5.71
N ALA A 101 17.47 -14.64 6.00
CA ALA A 101 18.71 -14.29 6.70
C ALA A 101 18.69 -14.95 8.09
N LYS A 102 19.58 -15.91 8.31
CA LYS A 102 19.76 -16.61 9.58
C LYS A 102 20.55 -15.68 10.51
N ALA A 103 19.90 -15.13 11.54
CA ALA A 103 20.62 -14.61 12.69
C ALA A 103 21.16 -15.81 13.47
N LEU A 104 22.47 -15.81 13.73
CA LEU A 104 23.12 -16.73 14.65
C LEU A 104 22.56 -16.48 16.05
N ASP A 105 21.84 -17.46 16.58
CA ASP A 105 21.78 -17.75 18.00
C ASP A 105 21.80 -19.27 18.15
N GLU A 106 22.79 -19.77 18.88
CA GLU A 106 22.89 -21.16 19.31
C GLU A 106 21.67 -21.51 20.16
N CYS A 107 20.80 -22.40 19.68
CA CYS A 107 19.93 -23.26 20.51
C CYS A 107 19.24 -24.31 19.61
N GLN A 108 19.63 -25.57 19.83
CA GLN A 108 19.02 -26.85 19.45
C GLN A 108 18.07 -26.94 18.24
N GLU A 109 18.52 -27.76 17.29
CA GLU A 109 17.70 -28.43 16.28
C GLU A 109 16.54 -29.20 16.91
N VAL A 110 15.32 -28.93 16.44
CA VAL A 110 14.30 -29.97 16.30
C VAL A 110 13.71 -29.83 14.90
N ILE A 111 14.18 -30.70 14.01
CA ILE A 111 13.47 -31.03 12.77
C ILE A 111 12.16 -31.68 13.20
N LYS A 112 11.02 -31.07 12.86
CA LYS A 112 9.74 -31.78 12.77
C LYS A 112 9.30 -31.78 11.31
N THR A 113 9.63 -32.87 10.65
CA THR A 113 9.06 -33.34 9.39
C THR A 113 7.77 -34.11 9.69
N GLU A 114 6.64 -33.43 9.86
CA GLU A 114 5.32 -34.09 9.94
C GLU A 114 4.30 -33.07 9.43
N GLU A 115 3.99 -33.08 8.12
CA GLU A 115 2.75 -33.69 7.63
C GLU A 115 1.50 -33.29 8.44
N GLU A 116 1.03 -32.06 8.28
CA GLU A 116 -0.42 -31.82 8.31
C GLU A 116 -0.82 -30.89 7.16
N CYS A 117 -1.32 -31.56 6.12
CA CYS A 117 -2.12 -31.00 5.05
C CYS A 117 -3.31 -30.25 5.68
N PHE A 118 -3.36 -28.93 5.50
CA PHE A 118 -4.60 -28.19 5.67
C PHE A 118 -5.56 -28.67 4.58
N LYS A 119 -6.44 -29.61 4.95
CA LYS A 119 -7.49 -30.09 4.07
C LYS A 119 -8.28 -28.89 3.59
N SER A 120 -8.52 -28.85 2.28
CA SER A 120 -9.29 -27.84 1.54
C SER A 120 -10.74 -27.64 2.04
N GLN A 121 -11.15 -28.38 3.07
CA GLN A 121 -12.45 -28.31 3.72
C GLN A 121 -12.60 -27.07 4.63
N ASP A 122 -11.50 -26.50 5.14
CA ASP A 122 -11.59 -25.31 6.02
C ASP A 122 -11.91 -24.01 5.26
N ILE A 123 -11.70 -23.99 3.95
CA ILE A 123 -12.11 -22.86 3.10
C ILE A 123 -13.65 -22.83 2.99
N PHE A 124 -14.31 -23.99 2.96
CA PHE A 124 -15.76 -24.07 2.88
C PHE A 124 -16.47 -23.73 4.21
N GLN A 125 -15.86 -23.98 5.37
CA GLN A 125 -16.45 -23.56 6.66
C GLN A 125 -16.42 -22.04 6.88
N SER A 126 -15.54 -21.31 6.17
CA SER A 126 -15.49 -19.85 6.25
C SER A 126 -16.69 -19.16 5.56
N ILE A 127 -17.39 -19.88 4.68
CA ILE A 127 -18.57 -19.36 3.96
C ILE A 127 -19.83 -19.40 4.85
N THR A 128 -19.83 -20.23 5.90
CA THR A 128 -20.96 -20.39 6.84
C THR A 128 -20.88 -19.48 8.07
N ILE A 129 -20.10 -18.41 8.01
CA ILE A 129 -20.01 -17.43 9.09
C ILE A 129 -20.83 -16.21 8.68
N SER A 130 -21.89 -15.92 9.44
CA SER A 130 -22.69 -14.69 9.25
C SER A 130 -21.77 -13.48 9.14
N GLY A 131 -22.05 -12.59 8.18
CA GLY A 131 -21.17 -11.49 7.76
C GLY A 131 -20.67 -10.63 8.92
N ASP A 132 -21.45 -10.49 9.98
CA ASP A 132 -21.10 -9.72 11.18
C ASP A 132 -19.90 -10.32 11.94
N LYS A 133 -19.85 -11.66 12.06
CA LYS A 133 -18.72 -12.37 12.72
C LYS A 133 -17.46 -12.30 11.86
N LEU A 134 -17.60 -12.28 10.53
CA LEU A 134 -16.48 -12.10 9.61
C LEU A 134 -15.91 -10.67 9.70
N TYR A 135 -16.81 -9.67 9.74
CA TYR A 135 -16.45 -8.26 9.86
C TYR A 135 -15.68 -7.97 11.16
N GLN A 136 -16.12 -8.54 12.28
CA GLN A 136 -15.48 -8.36 13.58
C GLN A 136 -14.06 -8.97 13.64
N LYS A 137 -13.84 -10.12 13.00
CA LYS A 137 -12.49 -10.71 12.86
C LYS A 137 -11.59 -9.86 11.96
N CYS A 138 -12.12 -9.29 10.89
CA CYS A 138 -11.39 -8.39 10.01
C CYS A 138 -10.99 -7.07 10.71
N GLU A 139 -11.86 -6.49 11.53
CA GLU A 139 -11.58 -5.30 12.36
C GLU A 139 -10.42 -5.55 13.34
N ALA A 140 -10.44 -6.68 14.06
CA ALA A 140 -9.37 -7.06 14.99
C ALA A 140 -8.03 -7.29 14.28
N ALA A 141 -8.05 -7.87 13.08
CA ALA A 141 -6.87 -8.05 12.24
C ALA A 141 -6.32 -6.73 11.68
N LYS A 142 -7.18 -5.74 11.38
CA LYS A 142 -6.75 -4.38 10.98
C LYS A 142 -6.08 -3.63 12.13
N ALA A 143 -6.58 -3.77 13.35
CA ALA A 143 -5.99 -3.14 14.55
C ALA A 143 -4.58 -3.66 14.87
N THR A 144 -4.30 -4.93 14.56
CA THR A 144 -2.99 -5.56 14.78
C THR A 144 -2.02 -5.35 13.60
N LYS A 145 -2.53 -5.19 12.37
CA LYS A 145 -1.74 -4.90 11.15
C LYS A 145 -1.44 -3.42 10.92
N GLN A 146 -2.20 -2.49 11.50
CA GLN A 146 -1.82 -1.08 11.54
C GLN A 146 -0.59 -0.94 12.46
N GLY A 147 0.57 -0.97 11.83
CA GLY A 147 1.87 -1.17 12.46
C GLY A 147 2.05 -0.35 13.74
N LYS A 148 2.61 -1.01 14.75
CA LYS A 148 3.09 -0.44 16.02
C LYS A 148 3.88 0.88 15.85
N PHE A 149 4.41 1.14 14.65
CA PHE A 149 5.15 2.34 14.26
C PHE A 149 4.30 3.58 13.90
N VAL A 150 3.06 3.44 13.44
CA VAL A 150 2.23 4.60 13.02
C VAL A 150 1.77 5.39 14.25
N ASN A 151 1.36 4.70 15.30
CA ASN A 151 0.90 5.31 16.55
C ASN A 151 2.06 5.86 17.43
N ALA A 152 3.30 5.43 17.18
CA ALA A 152 4.47 5.92 17.91
C ALA A 152 4.76 7.40 17.61
N LYS A 153 4.59 7.83 16.35
CA LYS A 153 4.77 9.23 15.94
C LYS A 153 3.72 10.15 16.59
N LEU A 154 2.45 9.72 16.60
CA LEU A 154 1.36 10.46 17.25
C LEU A 154 1.58 10.61 18.76
N ARG A 155 2.04 9.55 19.45
CA ARG A 155 2.40 9.61 20.88
C ARG A 155 3.53 10.59 21.16
N ARG A 156 4.56 10.63 20.28
CA ARG A 156 5.68 11.57 20.42
C ARG A 156 5.22 13.02 20.26
N ILE A 157 4.38 13.30 19.27
CA ILE A 157 3.81 14.64 19.03
C ILE A 157 2.97 15.09 20.23
N LYS A 158 2.05 14.22 20.71
CA LYS A 158 1.21 14.52 21.88
C LYS A 158 2.03 14.86 23.13
N LYS A 159 3.08 14.09 23.40
CA LYS A 159 4.00 14.34 24.54
C LYS A 159 4.72 15.69 24.40
N GLN A 160 5.10 16.06 23.18
CA GLN A 160 5.76 17.34 22.90
C GLN A 160 4.78 18.52 23.09
N ASP A 161 3.54 18.39 22.63
CA ASP A 161 2.50 19.41 22.81
C ASP A 161 2.14 19.63 24.28
N GLU A 162 2.01 18.55 25.06
CA GLU A 162 1.79 18.62 26.51
C GLU A 162 2.95 19.33 27.23
N TYR A 163 4.20 19.01 26.87
CA TYR A 163 5.38 19.69 27.41
C TYR A 163 5.34 21.21 27.13
N PHE A 164 5.00 21.60 25.90
CA PHE A 164 4.92 23.03 25.54
C PHE A 164 3.78 23.74 26.25
N LYS A 165 2.61 23.11 26.40
CA LYS A 165 1.50 23.64 27.22
C LYS A 165 1.96 23.92 28.65
N ARG A 166 2.58 22.92 29.30
CA ARG A 166 3.06 23.03 30.68
C ARG A 166 4.14 24.10 30.85
N LYS A 167 5.02 24.24 29.85
CA LYS A 167 6.06 25.28 29.81
C LYS A 167 5.47 26.68 29.61
N LYS A 168 4.40 26.82 28.82
CA LYS A 168 3.69 28.09 28.63
C LYS A 168 2.95 28.49 29.90
N GLU A 169 2.26 27.55 30.54
CA GLU A 169 1.55 27.76 31.81
C GLU A 169 2.50 28.17 32.94
N SER A 170 3.65 27.51 33.08
CA SER A 170 4.64 27.88 34.11
C SER A 170 5.23 29.27 33.88
N ARG A 171 5.48 29.66 32.61
CA ARG A 171 5.91 31.03 32.27
C ARG A 171 4.82 32.07 32.58
N MET A 172 3.56 31.77 32.31
CA MET A 172 2.43 32.65 32.65
C MET A 172 2.28 32.85 34.16
N LYS A 173 2.38 31.77 34.94
CA LYS A 173 2.36 31.83 36.41
C LYS A 173 3.51 32.67 36.97
N ARG A 174 4.73 32.49 36.45
CA ARG A 174 5.91 33.28 36.85
C ARG A 174 5.80 34.76 36.49
N LYS A 175 5.08 35.12 35.43
CA LYS A 175 4.80 36.51 35.06
C LYS A 175 3.75 37.15 35.96
N LYS A 176 2.69 36.40 36.31
CA LYS A 176 1.66 36.86 37.25
C LYS A 176 2.18 37.05 38.67
N ALA A 177 3.12 36.22 39.12
CA ALA A 177 3.74 36.35 40.44
C ALA A 177 4.81 37.47 40.54
N LYS A 178 5.16 38.11 39.42
CA LYS A 178 6.10 39.23 39.36
C LYS A 178 5.41 40.57 39.07
N SER A 179 4.08 40.55 38.90
CA SER A 179 3.21 41.71 38.81
C SER A 179 2.44 41.86 40.10
#